data_AF-A0A5C7AD84-F1
#
_entry.id   AF-A0A5C7AD84-F1
#
_cell.length_a   1.000
_cell.length_b   1.000
_cell.length_c   1.000
_cell.angle_alpha   90.00
_cell.angle_beta   90.00
_cell.angle_gamma   90.00
#
_symmetry.space_group_name_H-M   'P 1'
#
loop_
_entity.id
_entity.type
_entity.pdbx_description
1 polymer ?
#
loop_
_entity_poly.entity_id
_entity_poly.type
_entity_poly.pdbx_seq_one_letter_code
_entity_poly.pdbx_strand_id
1 'polypeptide(L)'
;MESLVNYGHETDDEIVKRHMHRELHTWISHLDAMNVEADQLAKIVTHRIGDKELRNALLDDINENINLLNEFYTYRNLFNNVRECDETECDQFYIQKHDFIFEKYVACVSQNQAIKNSVYKKLLV
;
A
#
# COMPACT_ATOMS: atom_id res chain seq x y z
N MET A 1 8.83 -1.62 -39.61
CA MET A 1 9.12 -1.26 -38.21
C MET A 1 8.40 0.06 -37.99
N GLU A 2 7.18 -0.02 -37.47
CA GLU A 2 6.34 1.16 -37.26
C GLU A 2 7.01 2.05 -36.21
N SER A 3 7.24 3.30 -36.58
CA SER A 3 7.70 4.32 -35.66
C SER A 3 6.64 4.49 -34.57
N LEU A 4 7.02 4.23 -33.31
CA LEU A 4 6.27 4.70 -32.16
C LEU A 4 6.15 6.22 -32.29
N VAL A 5 4.97 6.67 -32.66
CA VAL A 5 4.60 8.08 -32.73
C VAL A 5 4.77 8.63 -31.31
N ASN A 6 5.80 9.45 -31.14
CA ASN A 6 6.15 10.08 -29.88
C ASN A 6 5.07 11.13 -29.55
N TYR A 7 4.11 10.75 -28.71
CA TYR A 7 3.08 11.64 -28.20
C TYR A 7 3.70 12.60 -27.19
N GLY A 8 4.08 13.80 -27.63
CA GLY A 8 4.36 14.95 -26.76
C GLY A 8 5.63 14.80 -25.91
N HIS A 9 6.39 15.89 -25.78
CA HIS A 9 7.50 15.93 -24.84
C HIS A 9 6.91 16.01 -23.43
N GLU A 10 6.62 14.86 -22.81
CA GLU A 10 6.39 14.81 -21.37
C GLU A 10 7.66 15.29 -20.66
N THR A 11 7.51 16.18 -19.68
CA THR A 11 8.65 16.60 -18.86
C THR A 11 9.06 15.46 -17.94
N ASP A 12 10.33 15.44 -17.51
CA ASP A 12 10.80 14.45 -16.54
C ASP A 12 9.92 14.44 -15.26
N ASP A 13 9.40 15.60 -14.86
CA ASP A 13 8.50 15.74 -13.71
C ASP A 13 7.14 15.08 -13.94
N GLU A 14 6.58 15.16 -15.15
CA GLU A 14 5.32 14.47 -15.49
C GLU A 14 5.49 12.96 -15.48
N ILE A 15 6.65 12.47 -15.91
CA ILE A 15 7.01 11.04 -15.88
C ILE A 15 7.12 10.57 -14.42
N VAL A 16 7.84 11.31 -13.57
CA VAL A 16 7.99 11.00 -12.14
C VAL A 16 6.62 11.00 -11.44
N LYS A 17 5.81 12.04 -11.65
CA LYS A 17 4.48 12.16 -11.04
C LYS A 17 3.56 11.00 -11.45
N ARG A 18 3.61 10.58 -12.73
CA ARG A 18 2.87 9.41 -13.21
C ARG A 18 3.34 8.11 -12.54
N HIS A 19 4.65 7.95 -12.39
CA HIS A 19 5.22 6.77 -11.73
C HIS A 19 4.73 6.66 -10.28
N MET A 20 4.87 7.74 -9.50
CA MET A 20 4.42 7.81 -8.12
C MET A 20 2.91 7.52 -7.99
N HIS A 21 2.09 8.02 -8.92
CA HIS A 21 0.66 7.73 -8.94
C HIS A 21 0.38 6.23 -9.15
N ARG A 22 1.11 5.58 -10.06
CA ARG A 22 0.99 4.14 -10.32
C ARG A 22 1.46 3.32 -9.11
N GLU A 23 2.55 3.72 -8.46
CA GLU A 23 3.06 3.06 -7.26
C GLU A 23 2.03 3.13 -6.12
N LEU A 24 1.51 4.33 -5.84
CA LEU A 24 0.49 4.51 -4.82
C LEU A 24 -0.77 3.67 -5.10
N HIS A 25 -1.22 3.60 -6.35
CA HIS A 25 -2.34 2.74 -6.73
C HIS A 25 -2.04 1.25 -6.48
N THR A 26 -0.82 0.82 -6.79
CA THR A 26 -0.35 -0.55 -6.58
C THR A 26 -0.32 -0.90 -5.09
N TRP A 27 0.21 0.00 -4.25
CA TRP A 27 0.26 -0.21 -2.80
C TRP A 27 -1.13 -0.26 -2.19
N ILE A 28 -2.03 0.64 -2.57
CA ILE A 28 -3.43 0.62 -2.12
C ILE A 28 -4.08 -0.73 -2.48
N SER A 29 -3.98 -1.15 -3.74
CA SER A 29 -4.55 -2.43 -4.17
C SER A 29 -3.96 -3.63 -3.43
N HIS A 30 -2.66 -3.59 -3.11
CA HIS A 30 -2.00 -4.65 -2.36
C HIS A 30 -2.50 -4.70 -0.91
N LEU A 31 -2.58 -3.56 -0.24
CA LEU A 31 -3.09 -3.46 1.14
C LEU A 31 -4.56 -3.91 1.23
N ASP A 32 -5.40 -3.57 0.26
CA ASP A 32 -6.77 -4.09 0.18
C ASP A 32 -6.81 -5.62 0.06
N ALA A 33 -5.96 -6.19 -0.80
CA ALA A 33 -5.85 -7.65 -0.95
C ALA A 33 -5.35 -8.32 0.35
N MET A 34 -4.37 -7.71 1.04
CA MET A 34 -3.86 -8.19 2.32
C MET A 34 -4.95 -8.21 3.40
N ASN A 35 -5.84 -7.21 3.43
CA ASN A 35 -6.96 -7.18 4.38
C ASN A 35 -7.95 -8.32 4.13
N VAL A 36 -8.29 -8.60 2.87
CA VAL A 36 -9.14 -9.72 2.49
C VAL A 36 -8.50 -11.05 2.90
N GLU A 37 -7.20 -11.21 2.65
CA GLU A 37 -6.46 -12.40 3.03
C GLU A 37 -6.39 -12.58 4.56
N ALA A 38 -6.09 -11.52 5.31
CA ALA A 38 -6.03 -11.55 6.77
C ALA A 38 -7.38 -11.91 7.39
N ASP A 39 -8.51 -11.42 6.85
CA ASP A 39 -9.86 -11.80 7.29
C ASP A 39 -10.12 -13.29 7.05
N GLN A 40 -9.72 -13.81 5.89
CA GLN A 40 -9.82 -15.24 5.59
C GLN A 40 -8.96 -16.08 6.55
N LEU A 41 -7.73 -15.65 6.83
CA LEU A 41 -6.86 -16.31 7.79
C LEU A 41 -7.44 -16.25 9.21
N ALA A 42 -8.07 -15.14 9.62
CA ALA A 42 -8.70 -15.02 10.93
C ALA A 42 -9.87 -16.00 11.08
N LYS A 43 -10.64 -16.19 10.01
CA LYS A 43 -11.67 -17.23 9.93
C LYS A 43 -11.06 -18.63 10.04
N ILE A 44 -9.97 -18.91 9.32
CA ILE A 44 -9.28 -20.22 9.43
C ILE A 44 -8.79 -20.45 10.86
N VAL A 45 -8.12 -19.46 11.46
CA VAL A 45 -7.64 -19.55 12.84
C VAL A 45 -8.80 -19.83 13.80
N THR A 46 -9.94 -19.15 13.62
CA THR A 46 -11.13 -19.37 14.45
C THR A 46 -11.69 -20.80 14.35
N HIS A 47 -11.78 -21.35 13.13
CA HIS A 47 -12.50 -22.61 12.88
C HIS A 47 -11.61 -23.86 12.85
N ARG A 48 -10.28 -23.71 12.75
CA ARG A 48 -9.34 -24.84 12.60
C ARG A 48 -8.27 -24.87 13.68
N ILE A 49 -7.73 -23.71 14.06
CA ILE A 49 -6.60 -23.63 14.99
C ILE A 49 -7.08 -23.40 16.42
N GLY A 50 -8.11 -22.56 16.61
CA GLY A 50 -8.63 -22.18 17.92
C GLY A 50 -7.76 -21.18 18.71
N ASP A 51 -6.69 -20.66 18.10
CA ASP A 51 -5.75 -19.70 18.72
C ASP A 51 -6.32 -18.28 18.69
N LYS A 52 -6.92 -17.85 19.80
CA LYS A 52 -7.59 -16.54 19.90
C LYS A 52 -6.63 -15.37 19.81
N GLU A 53 -5.39 -15.52 20.29
CA GLU A 53 -4.38 -14.47 20.24
C GLU A 53 -3.95 -14.23 18.80
N LEU A 54 -3.67 -15.29 18.05
CA LEU A 54 -3.31 -15.20 16.65
C LEU A 54 -4.46 -14.64 15.78
N ARG A 55 -5.70 -14.99 16.09
CA ARG A 55 -6.88 -14.40 15.44
C ARG A 55 -6.95 -12.89 15.72
N ASN A 56 -6.79 -12.48 16.98
CA ASN A 56 -6.86 -11.07 17.33
C ASN A 56 -5.73 -10.29 16.65
N ALA A 57 -4.51 -10.84 16.59
CA ALA A 57 -3.40 -10.22 15.87
C ALA A 57 -3.72 -9.98 14.38
N LEU A 58 -4.41 -10.91 13.71
CA LEU A 58 -4.87 -10.69 12.32
C LEU A 58 -5.92 -9.58 12.22
N LEU A 59 -6.83 -9.47 13.18
CA LEU A 59 -7.85 -8.41 13.19
C LEU A 59 -7.24 -7.04 13.50
N ASP A 60 -6.25 -6.99 14.38
CA ASP A 60 -5.51 -5.78 14.70
C ASP A 60 -4.70 -5.32 13.48
N ASP A 61 -4.04 -6.23 12.77
CA ASP A 61 -3.34 -5.95 11.50
C ASP A 61 -4.28 -5.37 10.42
N ILE A 62 -5.49 -5.91 10.29
CA ILE A 62 -6.51 -5.34 9.38
C ILE A 62 -6.86 -3.90 9.77
N ASN A 63 -7.04 -3.62 11.06
CA ASN A 63 -7.36 -2.27 11.53
C ASN A 63 -6.22 -1.28 11.27
N GLU A 64 -4.98 -1.70 11.52
CA GLU A 64 -3.79 -0.90 11.22
C GLU A 64 -3.67 -0.63 9.71
N ASN A 65 -3.90 -1.63 8.88
CA ASN A 65 -3.89 -1.49 7.42
C ASN A 65 -5.00 -0.55 6.91
N ILE A 66 -6.20 -0.59 7.50
CA ILE A 66 -7.30 0.33 7.16
C ILE A 66 -6.90 1.77 7.49
N ASN A 67 -6.27 2.01 8.64
CA ASN A 67 -5.75 3.34 8.99
C ASN A 67 -4.71 3.81 7.97
N LEU A 68 -3.80 2.93 7.57
CA LEU A 68 -2.79 3.23 6.56
C LEU A 68 -3.41 3.51 5.18
N LEU A 69 -4.41 2.72 4.77
CA LEU A 69 -5.16 2.94 3.53
C LEU A 69 -5.83 4.31 3.51
N ASN A 70 -6.43 4.74 4.63
CA ASN A 70 -7.03 6.07 4.73
C ASN A 70 -5.98 7.17 4.54
N GLU A 71 -4.77 7.00 5.07
CA GLU A 71 -3.65 7.92 4.81
C GLU A 71 -3.26 7.92 3.32
N PHE A 72 -3.23 6.76 2.68
CA PHE A 72 -2.85 6.63 1.26
C PHE A 72 -3.88 7.26 0.34
N TYR A 73 -5.17 7.06 0.63
CA TYR A 73 -6.26 7.73 -0.07
C TYR A 73 -6.23 9.24 0.11
N THR A 74 -5.93 9.72 1.32
CA THR A 74 -5.77 11.15 1.59
C THR A 74 -4.59 11.73 0.81
N TYR A 75 -3.45 11.05 0.81
CA TYR A 75 -2.28 11.44 0.03
C TYR A 75 -2.56 11.43 -1.48
N ARG A 76 -3.26 10.41 -1.99
CA ARG A 76 -3.67 10.33 -3.40
C ARG A 76 -4.55 11.52 -3.80
N ASN A 77 -5.50 11.89 -2.94
CA ASN A 77 -6.39 13.02 -3.19
C ASN A 77 -5.62 14.34 -3.19
N LEU A 78 -4.68 14.52 -2.24
CA LEU A 78 -3.77 15.66 -2.23
C LEU A 78 -2.97 15.71 -3.53
N PHE A 79 -2.35 14.60 -3.91
CA PHE A 79 -1.53 14.48 -5.12
C PHE A 79 -2.31 14.83 -6.40
N ASN A 80 -3.56 14.38 -6.51
CA ASN A 80 -4.42 14.68 -7.65
C ASN A 80 -4.81 16.17 -7.73
N ASN A 81 -4.95 16.84 -6.59
CA ASN A 81 -5.29 18.26 -6.51
C ASN A 81 -4.10 19.18 -6.83
N VAL A 82 -2.87 18.65 -6.86
CA VAL A 82 -1.63 19.44 -6.97
C VAL A 82 -1.11 19.55 -8.41
N ARG A 83 -1.96 19.16 -9.37
CA ARG A 83 -1.73 19.45 -10.79
C ARG A 83 -1.67 20.97 -11.10
N GLU A 84 -1.81 21.83 -10.09
CA GLU A 84 -1.78 23.30 -10.17
C GLU A 84 -0.53 23.96 -9.53
N CYS A 85 0.43 23.21 -8.96
CA CYS A 85 1.62 23.81 -8.32
C CYS A 85 2.88 23.66 -9.20
N ASP A 86 3.35 24.77 -9.78
CA ASP A 86 4.55 24.85 -10.64
C ASP A 86 5.83 25.29 -9.86
N GLU A 87 5.85 25.12 -8.53
CA GLU A 87 6.96 25.53 -7.68
C GLU A 87 7.85 24.34 -7.26
N THR A 88 9.19 24.50 -7.34
CA THR A 88 10.17 23.47 -6.94
C THR A 88 10.00 23.00 -5.49
N GLU A 89 9.50 23.87 -4.61
CA GLU A 89 9.22 23.54 -3.19
C GLU A 89 8.07 22.52 -3.04
N CYS A 90 7.06 22.59 -3.92
CA CYS A 90 5.98 21.60 -3.98
C CYS A 90 6.54 20.22 -4.36
N ASP A 91 7.39 20.14 -5.39
CA ASP A 91 7.92 18.86 -5.88
C ASP A 91 8.76 18.13 -4.81
N GLN A 92 9.63 18.85 -4.11
CA GLN A 92 10.43 18.27 -3.02
C GLN A 92 9.55 17.74 -1.88
N PHE A 93 8.48 18.47 -1.53
CA PHE A 93 7.51 18.02 -0.53
C PHE A 93 6.81 16.72 -0.95
N TYR A 94 6.38 16.59 -2.21
CA TYR A 94 5.70 15.36 -2.66
C TYR A 94 6.61 14.15 -2.69
N ILE A 95 7.87 14.32 -3.11
CA ILE A 95 8.87 13.24 -3.09
C ILE A 95 9.10 12.77 -1.66
N GLN A 96 9.38 13.68 -0.73
CA GLN A 96 9.57 13.31 0.68
C GLN A 96 8.34 12.64 1.28
N LYS A 97 7.14 13.13 0.94
CA LYS A 97 5.89 12.53 1.40
C LYS A 97 5.69 11.13 0.81
N HIS A 98 6.04 10.93 -0.45
CA HIS A 98 5.96 9.63 -1.12
C HIS A 98 6.90 8.60 -0.50
N ASP A 99 8.14 8.99 -0.22
CA ASP A 99 9.13 8.12 0.44
C ASP A 99 8.66 7.72 1.84
N PHE A 100 8.12 8.66 2.61
CA PHE A 100 7.54 8.37 3.92
C PHE A 100 6.36 7.40 3.84
N ILE A 101 5.48 7.56 2.84
CA ILE A 101 4.35 6.67 2.58
C ILE A 101 4.86 5.27 2.18
N PHE A 102 5.91 5.20 1.35
CA PHE A 102 6.56 3.94 0.97
C PHE A 102 7.14 3.20 2.18
N GLU A 103 7.84 3.89 3.08
CA GLU A 103 8.39 3.28 4.31
C GLU A 103 7.28 2.66 5.17
N LYS A 104 6.16 3.37 5.34
CA LYS A 104 5.00 2.84 6.07
C LYS A 104 4.41 1.60 5.39
N TYR A 105 4.31 1.60 4.06
CA TYR A 105 3.86 0.44 3.30
C TYR A 105 4.77 -0.77 3.56
N VAL A 106 6.09 -0.60 3.46
CA VAL A 106 7.05 -1.69 3.68
C VAL A 106 6.96 -2.26 5.10
N ALA A 107 6.82 -1.41 6.11
CA ALA A 107 6.66 -1.83 7.50
C ALA A 107 5.38 -2.67 7.68
N CYS A 108 4.26 -2.18 7.16
CA CYS A 108 2.96 -2.87 7.18
C CYS A 108 3.03 -4.25 6.50
N VAL A 109 3.59 -4.34 5.28
CA VAL A 109 3.76 -5.60 4.56
C VAL A 109 4.61 -6.60 5.36
N SER A 110 5.69 -6.12 5.98
CA SER A 110 6.58 -6.97 6.78
C SER A 110 5.88 -7.54 8.01
N GLN A 111 5.08 -6.72 8.69
CA GLN A 111 4.29 -7.12 9.86
C GLN A 111 3.23 -8.16 9.48
N ASN A 112 2.42 -7.87 8.46
CA ASN A 112 1.41 -8.79 7.96
C ASN A 112 2.02 -10.15 7.57
N GLN A 113 3.16 -10.14 6.86
CA GLN A 113 3.86 -11.37 6.49
C GLN A 113 4.31 -12.20 7.72
N ALA A 114 4.76 -11.55 8.79
CA ALA A 114 5.15 -12.23 10.03
C ALA A 114 3.95 -12.94 10.70
N ILE A 115 2.78 -12.29 10.71
CA ILE A 115 1.54 -12.86 11.24
C ILE A 115 1.07 -14.02 10.36
N LYS A 116 1.05 -13.85 9.03
CA LYS A 116 0.73 -14.91 8.06
C LYS A 116 1.59 -16.15 8.26
N ASN A 117 2.91 -15.97 8.38
CA ASN A 117 3.84 -17.06 8.63
C ASN A 117 3.53 -17.80 9.94
N SER A 118 3.04 -17.11 10.96
CA SER A 118 2.62 -17.72 12.22
C SER A 118 1.37 -18.59 12.05
N VAL A 119 0.41 -18.17 11.22
CA VAL A 119 -0.75 -18.99 10.83
C VAL A 119 -0.31 -20.23 10.08
N TYR A 120 0.54 -20.09 9.06
CA TYR A 120 1.00 -21.24 8.28
C TYR A 120 1.77 -22.26 9.12
N LYS A 121 2.61 -21.80 10.06
CA LYS A 121 3.29 -22.69 11.00
C LYS A 121 2.30 -23.51 11.83
N LYS A 122 1.19 -22.91 12.28
CA LYS A 122 0.14 -23.61 13.04
C LYS A 122 -0.68 -24.58 12.19
N LEU A 123 -0.79 -24.36 10.88
CA LEU A 123 -1.50 -25.26 9.96
C LEU A 123 -0.68 -26.48 9.54
N LEU A 124 0.64 -26.39 9.61
CA LEU A 124 1.55 -27.47 9.21
C LEU A 124 1.88 -28.44 10.35
N VAL A 125 1.46 -28.13 11.58
CA VAL A 125 1.59 -28.99 12.78
C VAL A 125 0.31 -29.78 12.97
#